data_AF-A0A376WT48-F1
#
_entry.id   AF-A0A376WT48-F1
#
_cell.length_a   1.000
_cell.length_b   1.000
_cell.length_c   1.000
_cell.angle_alpha   90.00
_cell.angle_beta   90.00
_cell.angle_gamma   90.00
#
_symmetry.space_group_name_H-M   'P 1'
#
loop_
_entity.id
_entity.type
_entity.pdbx_description
1 polymer ?
#
loop_
_entity_poly.entity_id
_entity_poly.type
_entity_poly.pdbx_seq_one_letter_code
_entity_poly.pdbx_strand_id
1 'polypeptide(L)'
;MGKRERRHYLRSLIVTVSHLMLVECAHQHFFRPMRRALSIFNKHAHQERPYIVIVDIDGTISEATEDRLHLLPPPAKGALTEHWNEFNLACDTDAPITPVIDMVRQLSGIYTLWFVTGRCEIARDKTRAWLRKHVTNGAEPLLSMRLPPMTEMTVQQRLIS
;
A
#
# COMPACT_ATOMS: atom_id res chain seq x y z
N MET A 1 -16.46 23.50 5.71
CA MET A 1 -16.46 22.56 4.56
C MET A 1 -17.46 21.43 4.83
N GLY A 2 -18.44 21.26 3.95
CA GLY A 2 -19.55 20.33 4.14
C GLY A 2 -19.16 18.86 3.91
N LYS A 3 -19.89 17.91 4.52
CA LYS A 3 -19.69 16.44 4.36
C LYS A 3 -19.65 15.98 2.89
N ARG A 4 -20.29 16.73 1.98
CA ARG A 4 -20.36 16.43 0.54
C ARG A 4 -19.09 16.90 -0.21
N GLU A 5 -18.55 18.07 0.15
CA GLU A 5 -17.30 18.60 -0.42
C GLU A 5 -16.08 17.76 -0.03
N ARG A 6 -16.03 17.26 1.21
CA ARG A 6 -14.93 16.39 1.68
C ARG A 6 -14.82 15.09 0.88
N ARG A 7 -15.95 14.47 0.53
CA ARG A 7 -15.98 13.28 -0.34
C ARG A 7 -15.59 13.58 -1.78
N HIS A 8 -15.87 14.80 -2.26
CA HIS A 8 -15.50 15.22 -3.61
C HIS A 8 -14.00 15.51 -3.73
N TYR A 9 -13.40 16.10 -2.71
CA TYR A 9 -11.96 16.39 -2.67
C TYR A 9 -11.11 15.11 -2.61
N LEU A 10 -11.49 14.12 -1.79
CA LEU A 10 -10.83 12.80 -1.78
C LEU A 10 -10.96 12.09 -3.14
N ARG A 11 -12.15 12.10 -3.75
CA ARG A 11 -12.36 11.51 -5.09
C ARG A 11 -11.55 12.22 -6.17
N SER A 12 -11.43 13.54 -6.11
CA SER A 12 -10.68 14.33 -7.10
C SER A 12 -9.17 14.15 -6.98
N LEU A 13 -8.63 13.85 -5.79
CA LEU A 13 -7.20 13.61 -5.60
C LEU A 13 -6.79 12.17 -5.93
N ILE A 14 -7.68 11.20 -5.66
CA ILE A 14 -7.49 9.77 -5.97
C ILE A 14 -7.48 9.56 -7.50
N VAL A 15 -8.37 10.23 -8.25
CA VAL A 15 -8.47 10.02 -9.71
C VAL A 15 -7.24 10.56 -10.47
N THR A 16 -6.60 11.64 -10.02
CA THR A 16 -5.45 12.23 -10.74
C THR A 16 -4.16 11.41 -10.61
N VAL A 17 -4.00 10.64 -9.53
CA VAL A 17 -2.81 9.77 -9.36
C VAL A 17 -3.02 8.42 -10.05
N SER A 18 -4.25 7.91 -10.12
CA SER A 18 -4.56 6.66 -10.82
C SER A 18 -4.51 6.77 -12.36
N HIS A 19 -4.81 7.94 -12.93
CA HIS A 19 -4.82 8.10 -14.39
C HIS A 19 -3.43 8.14 -15.04
N LEU A 20 -2.37 8.49 -14.28
CA LEU A 20 -1.01 8.56 -14.81
C LEU A 20 -0.32 7.18 -14.83
N MET A 21 -0.76 6.22 -14.00
CA MET A 21 -0.14 4.90 -13.86
C MET A 21 -0.67 3.83 -14.83
N LEU A 22 -1.79 4.08 -15.52
CA LEU A 22 -2.39 3.11 -16.45
C LEU A 22 -1.90 3.21 -17.89
N VAL A 23 -1.15 4.26 -18.26
CA VAL A 23 -0.75 4.49 -19.66
C VAL A 23 0.48 3.67 -20.08
N GLU A 24 1.35 3.24 -19.15
CA GLU A 24 2.54 2.45 -19.54
C GLU A 24 2.31 0.92 -19.54
N CYS A 25 1.20 0.44 -19.00
CA CYS A 25 0.94 -1.01 -18.90
C CYS A 25 0.55 -1.65 -20.25
N ALA A 26 0.22 -0.87 -21.28
CA ALA A 26 -0.27 -1.40 -22.55
C ALA A 26 0.82 -1.65 -23.62
N HIS A 27 2.07 -1.23 -23.40
CA HIS A 27 3.07 -1.18 -24.48
C HIS A 27 4.08 -2.33 -24.57
N GLN A 28 3.95 -3.39 -23.75
CA GLN A 28 4.95 -4.48 -23.72
C GLN A 28 4.46 -5.86 -24.19
N HIS A 29 3.23 -5.97 -24.70
CA HIS A 29 2.71 -7.24 -25.25
C HIS A 29 3.19 -7.57 -26.68
N PHE A 30 4.11 -6.79 -27.25
CA PHE A 30 4.52 -6.97 -28.64
C PHE A 30 6.02 -6.72 -28.85
N PHE A 31 6.88 -7.56 -28.26
CA PHE A 31 8.18 -8.03 -28.79
C PHE A 31 9.07 -8.56 -27.67
N ARG A 32 9.30 -9.87 -27.62
CA ARG A 32 10.63 -10.49 -27.42
C ARG A 32 10.60 -11.95 -27.90
N PRO A 33 11.12 -12.28 -29.08
CA PRO A 33 11.51 -13.64 -29.40
C PRO A 33 12.88 -13.95 -28.75
N MET A 34 13.13 -15.23 -28.53
CA MET A 34 14.41 -15.84 -28.13
C MET A 34 14.70 -15.87 -26.62
N ARG A 35 14.34 -17.02 -26.02
CA ARG A 35 15.24 -17.87 -25.21
C ARG A 35 14.63 -19.28 -25.12
N ARG A 36 14.84 -20.07 -26.17
CA ARG A 36 14.82 -21.53 -26.07
C ARG A 36 16.24 -21.97 -25.77
N ALA A 37 16.40 -22.74 -24.69
CA ALA A 37 17.21 -23.95 -24.57
C ALA A 37 17.84 -24.07 -23.17
N LEU A 38 17.77 -25.30 -22.65
CA LEU A 38 18.47 -25.84 -21.47
C LEU A 38 18.02 -25.36 -20.08
N SER A 39 17.23 -26.20 -19.40
CA SER A 39 17.77 -27.03 -18.30
C SER A 39 16.63 -27.84 -17.66
N ILE A 40 16.77 -29.16 -17.71
CA ILE A 40 15.84 -30.16 -17.16
C ILE A 40 16.04 -30.36 -15.63
N PHE A 41 16.87 -29.56 -14.95
CA PHE A 41 17.09 -29.69 -13.52
C PHE A 41 17.20 -28.32 -12.83
N ASN A 42 16.09 -27.85 -12.25
CA ASN A 42 16.04 -27.20 -10.94
C ASN A 42 14.58 -26.96 -10.52
N LYS A 43 13.99 -27.84 -9.69
CA LYS A 43 12.58 -27.73 -9.27
C LYS A 43 12.29 -26.67 -8.20
N HIS A 44 13.27 -25.88 -7.78
CA HIS A 44 13.10 -24.85 -6.74
C HIS A 44 13.88 -23.57 -7.06
N ALA A 45 13.92 -23.16 -8.33
CA ALA A 45 14.33 -21.80 -8.62
C ALA A 45 13.26 -20.86 -8.07
N HIS A 46 13.58 -20.14 -6.99
CA HIS A 46 12.96 -18.84 -6.71
C HIS A 46 12.98 -18.08 -8.04
N GLN A 47 11.84 -17.99 -8.72
CA GLN A 47 11.72 -17.16 -9.90
C GLN A 47 11.98 -15.75 -9.41
N GLU A 48 13.14 -15.18 -9.72
CA GLU A 48 13.37 -13.76 -9.48
C GLU A 48 12.25 -13.02 -10.19
N ARG A 49 11.37 -12.38 -9.43
CA ARG A 49 10.25 -11.61 -9.97
C ARG A 49 10.83 -10.26 -10.36
N PRO A 50 11.09 -10.01 -11.65
CA PRO A 50 11.94 -8.89 -12.06
C PRO A 50 11.24 -7.53 -11.90
N TYR A 51 9.93 -7.53 -11.63
CA TYR A 51 9.13 -6.32 -11.49
C TYR A 51 8.41 -6.29 -10.15
N ILE A 52 8.31 -5.07 -9.63
CA ILE A 52 7.63 -4.72 -8.39
C ILE A 52 6.34 -3.99 -8.74
N VAL A 53 5.23 -4.38 -8.12
CA VAL A 53 3.99 -3.61 -8.13
C VAL A 53 3.87 -2.89 -6.80
N ILE A 54 3.78 -1.57 -6.86
CA ILE A 54 3.52 -0.73 -5.70
C ILE A 54 2.00 -0.68 -5.47
N VAL A 55 1.57 -0.98 -4.25
CA VAL A 55 0.16 -1.04 -3.89
C VAL A 55 -0.10 -0.05 -2.76
N ASP A 56 -0.91 0.97 -3.04
CA ASP A 56 -1.46 1.84 -1.99
C ASP A 56 -2.43 1.04 -1.09
N ILE A 57 -2.59 1.47 0.18
CA ILE A 57 -3.46 0.80 1.16
C ILE A 57 -4.79 1.53 1.34
N ASP A 58 -4.75 2.78 1.80
CA ASP A 58 -5.92 3.48 2.36
C ASP A 58 -6.82 4.05 1.27
N GLY A 59 -8.06 3.55 1.19
CA GLY A 59 -8.98 3.85 0.09
C GLY A 59 -8.72 3.04 -1.19
N THR A 60 -7.70 2.18 -1.19
CA THR A 60 -7.36 1.28 -2.31
C THR A 60 -7.74 -0.17 -2.01
N ILE A 61 -7.12 -0.77 -0.99
CA ILE A 61 -7.46 -2.13 -0.51
C ILE A 61 -8.16 -2.10 0.86
N SER A 62 -8.01 -1.01 1.62
CA SER A 62 -8.51 -0.85 2.98
C SER A 62 -9.45 0.34 3.05
N GLU A 63 -10.74 0.12 3.32
CA GLU A 63 -11.73 1.18 3.46
C GLU A 63 -11.91 1.57 4.93
N ALA A 64 -11.94 2.89 5.18
CA ALA A 64 -12.26 3.42 6.49
C ALA A 64 -13.72 3.15 6.84
N THR A 65 -13.95 2.42 7.91
CA THR A 65 -15.30 2.21 8.44
C THR A 65 -15.80 3.46 9.17
N GLU A 66 -17.13 3.65 9.23
CA GLU A 66 -17.77 4.84 9.82
C GLU A 66 -17.39 5.06 11.30
N ASP A 67 -17.12 3.97 12.02
CA ASP A 67 -16.65 3.97 13.40
C ASP A 67 -15.24 4.54 13.57
N ARG A 68 -14.40 4.70 12.54
CA ARG A 68 -13.12 5.43 12.68
C ARG A 68 -13.11 6.82 12.08
N LEU A 69 -14.10 7.19 11.26
CA LEU A 69 -14.15 8.52 10.63
C LEU A 69 -14.26 9.66 11.64
N HIS A 70 -14.76 9.39 12.85
CA HIS A 70 -14.81 10.37 13.93
C HIS A 70 -13.43 10.66 14.55
N LEU A 71 -12.44 9.79 14.31
CA LEU A 71 -11.03 9.96 14.73
C LEU A 71 -10.22 10.79 13.74
N LEU A 72 -10.83 11.25 12.64
CA LEU A 72 -10.15 12.11 11.68
C LEU A 72 -9.63 13.38 12.36
N PRO A 73 -8.44 13.86 11.99
CA PRO A 73 -7.90 15.08 12.56
C PRO A 73 -8.85 16.26 12.32
N PRO A 74 -8.92 17.22 13.27
CA PRO A 74 -9.67 18.44 13.08
C PRO A 74 -9.25 19.16 11.80
N PRO A 75 -10.17 19.93 11.17
CA PRO A 75 -9.81 20.83 10.08
C PRO A 75 -8.61 21.72 10.49
N ALA A 76 -7.70 21.98 9.55
CA ALA A 76 -6.39 22.64 9.74
C ALA A 76 -5.26 21.79 10.37
N LYS A 77 -5.55 20.62 10.94
CA LYS A 77 -4.52 19.74 11.55
C LYS A 77 -4.13 18.53 10.68
N GLY A 78 -4.75 18.38 9.51
CA GLY A 78 -4.49 17.25 8.60
C GLY A 78 -3.05 17.17 8.06
N ALA A 79 -2.26 18.25 8.13
CA ALA A 79 -0.85 18.25 7.75
C ALA A 79 0.08 17.71 8.84
N LEU A 80 -0.41 17.59 10.08
CA LEU A 80 0.41 17.21 11.24
C LEU A 80 0.29 15.72 11.51
N THR A 81 1.42 15.01 11.43
CA THR A 81 1.50 13.54 11.58
C THR A 81 0.86 13.05 12.88
N GLU A 82 1.13 13.69 14.02
CA GLU A 82 0.63 13.28 15.33
C GLU A 82 -0.90 13.26 15.43
N HIS A 83 -1.58 14.13 14.68
CA HIS A 83 -3.04 14.23 14.69
C HIS A 83 -3.72 13.10 13.92
N TRP A 84 -2.96 12.25 13.23
CA TRP A 84 -3.45 11.03 12.60
C TRP A 84 -3.28 9.78 13.46
N ASN A 85 -2.65 9.89 14.64
CA ASN A 85 -2.25 8.72 15.42
C ASN A 85 -3.44 7.84 15.81
N GLU A 86 -4.49 8.44 16.38
CA GLU A 86 -5.70 7.70 16.79
C GLU A 86 -6.38 7.03 15.60
N PHE A 87 -6.56 7.77 14.50
CA PHE A 87 -7.13 7.25 13.26
C PHE A 87 -6.32 6.09 12.68
N ASN A 88 -4.98 6.21 12.65
CA ASN A 88 -4.10 5.17 12.13
C ASN A 88 -4.04 3.94 13.05
N LEU A 89 -4.08 4.12 14.36
CA LEU A 89 -4.11 3.02 15.33
C LEU A 89 -5.45 2.26 15.33
N ALA A 90 -6.51 2.82 14.77
CA ALA A 90 -7.79 2.13 14.59
C ALA A 90 -7.89 1.36 13.24
N CYS A 91 -6.80 1.20 12.49
CA CYS A 91 -6.85 0.61 11.15
C CYS A 91 -7.13 -0.90 11.09
N ASP A 92 -7.11 -1.58 12.23
CA ASP A 92 -7.42 -3.00 12.36
C ASP A 92 -8.92 -3.30 12.16
N THR A 93 -9.79 -2.29 12.25
CA THR A 93 -11.24 -2.42 12.00
C THR A 93 -11.63 -2.14 10.55
N ASP A 94 -10.68 -1.76 9.68
CA ASP A 94 -10.96 -1.40 8.30
C ASP A 94 -11.61 -2.53 7.49
N ALA A 95 -12.58 -2.15 6.66
CA ALA A 95 -13.24 -3.07 5.77
C ALA A 95 -12.35 -3.35 4.54
N PRO A 96 -12.19 -4.62 4.13
CA PRO A 96 -11.45 -4.97 2.93
C PRO A 96 -12.22 -4.55 1.67
N ILE A 97 -11.55 -3.85 0.75
CA ILE A 97 -12.05 -3.59 -0.60
C ILE A 97 -11.78 -4.85 -1.45
N THR A 98 -12.61 -5.86 -1.23
CA THR A 98 -12.43 -7.23 -1.76
C THR A 98 -12.14 -7.30 -3.27
N PRO A 99 -12.85 -6.55 -4.14
CA PRO A 99 -12.57 -6.59 -5.58
C PRO A 99 -11.13 -6.17 -5.94
N VAL A 100 -10.56 -5.19 -5.22
CA VAL A 100 -9.18 -4.73 -5.46
C VAL A 100 -8.18 -5.73 -4.89
N ILE A 101 -8.47 -6.28 -3.70
CA ILE A 101 -7.65 -7.32 -3.08
C ILE A 101 -7.52 -8.54 -3.99
N ASP A 102 -8.61 -8.97 -4.62
CA ASP A 102 -8.60 -10.13 -5.52
C ASP A 102 -7.73 -9.90 -6.76
N MET A 103 -7.68 -8.67 -7.27
CA MET A 103 -6.72 -8.30 -8.34
C MET A 103 -5.28 -8.29 -7.81
N VAL A 104 -5.02 -7.69 -6.65
CA VAL A 104 -3.69 -7.64 -6.03
C VAL A 104 -3.16 -9.06 -5.78
N ARG A 105 -4.01 -9.98 -5.33
CA ARG A 105 -3.64 -11.40 -5.13
C ARG A 105 -3.23 -12.08 -6.43
N GLN A 106 -3.92 -11.82 -7.54
CA GLN A 106 -3.50 -12.35 -8.84
C GLN A 106 -2.12 -11.83 -9.25
N LEU A 107 -1.86 -10.53 -9.04
CA LEU A 107 -0.55 -9.93 -9.29
C LEU A 107 0.54 -10.54 -8.40
N SER A 108 0.22 -10.94 -7.18
CA SER A 108 1.16 -11.60 -6.24
C SER A 108 1.67 -12.96 -6.72
N GLY A 109 1.06 -13.58 -7.74
CA GLY A 109 1.59 -14.80 -8.36
C GLY A 109 2.77 -14.52 -9.30
N ILE A 110 2.86 -13.30 -9.84
CA ILE A 110 3.73 -12.92 -10.96
C ILE A 110 4.78 -11.90 -10.51
N TYR A 111 4.38 -10.94 -9.68
CA TYR A 111 5.18 -9.78 -9.30
C TYR A 111 5.51 -9.77 -7.81
N THR A 112 6.57 -9.06 -7.45
CA THR A 112 6.82 -8.71 -6.05
C THR A 112 5.88 -7.57 -5.68
N LEU A 113 5.11 -7.72 -4.60
CA LEU A 113 4.23 -6.67 -4.12
C LEU A 113 4.93 -5.83 -3.06
N TRP A 114 4.88 -4.51 -3.21
CA TRP A 114 5.35 -3.55 -2.20
C TRP A 114 4.20 -2.65 -1.78
N PHE A 115 3.76 -2.78 -0.53
CA PHE A 115 2.70 -1.97 0.03
C PHE A 115 3.24 -0.64 0.54
N VAL A 116 2.59 0.46 0.16
CA VAL A 116 2.95 1.82 0.57
C VAL A 116 1.71 2.51 1.14
N THR A 117 1.85 3.18 2.28
CA THR A 117 0.71 3.84 2.93
C THR A 117 1.13 5.14 3.60
N GLY A 118 0.19 6.09 3.66
CA GLY A 118 0.31 7.31 4.44
C GLY A 118 0.15 7.13 5.96
N ARG A 119 -0.21 5.92 6.43
CA ARG A 119 -0.27 5.60 7.86
C ARG A 119 1.08 5.84 8.52
N CYS A 120 1.05 6.35 9.74
CA CYS A 120 2.23 6.55 10.56
C CYS A 120 2.82 5.21 11.02
N GLU A 121 4.15 5.16 11.18
CA GLU A 121 4.89 3.97 11.66
C GLU A 121 4.34 3.35 12.96
N ILE A 122 3.72 4.15 13.83
CA ILE A 122 3.11 3.67 15.07
C ILE A 122 2.02 2.61 14.83
N ALA A 123 1.42 2.57 13.64
CA ALA A 123 0.39 1.62 13.26
C ALA A 123 0.96 0.42 12.46
N ARG A 124 2.29 0.23 12.42
CA ARG A 124 2.94 -0.80 11.60
C ARG A 124 2.44 -2.20 11.92
N ASP A 125 2.39 -2.58 13.19
CA ASP A 125 2.02 -3.95 13.56
C ASP A 125 0.56 -4.24 13.23
N LYS A 126 -0.34 -3.27 13.47
CA LYS A 126 -1.74 -3.38 13.08
C LYS A 126 -1.91 -3.46 11.56
N THR A 127 -1.17 -2.65 10.81
CA THR A 127 -1.20 -2.66 9.33
C THR A 127 -0.67 -3.99 8.78
N ARG A 128 0.42 -4.53 9.32
CA ARG A 128 0.96 -5.85 8.94
C ARG A 128 -0.04 -6.96 9.26
N ALA A 129 -0.64 -6.94 10.45
CA ALA A 129 -1.65 -7.91 10.84
C ALA A 129 -2.86 -7.88 9.90
N TRP A 130 -3.33 -6.68 9.55
CA TRP A 130 -4.42 -6.49 8.60
C TRP A 130 -4.07 -7.03 7.20
N LEU A 131 -2.89 -6.71 6.67
CA LEU A 131 -2.41 -7.22 5.37
C LEU A 131 -2.27 -8.75 5.36
N ARG A 132 -1.72 -9.34 6.42
CA ARG A 132 -1.61 -10.80 6.57
C ARG A 132 -2.97 -11.48 6.54
N LYS A 133 -3.94 -10.91 7.25
CA LYS A 133 -5.30 -11.43 7.36
C LYS A 133 -6.06 -11.33 6.04
N HIS A 134 -5.97 -10.18 5.36
CA HIS A 134 -6.86 -9.87 4.25
C HIS A 134 -6.24 -10.02 2.86
N VAL A 135 -4.91 -9.97 2.71
CA VAL A 135 -4.26 -9.84 1.40
C VAL A 135 -3.22 -10.94 1.16
N THR A 136 -2.21 -11.06 2.03
CA THR A 136 -1.02 -11.88 1.79
C THR A 136 -1.14 -13.33 2.29
N ASN A 137 -2.32 -13.74 2.77
CA ASN A 137 -2.60 -15.08 3.28
C ASN A 137 -1.57 -15.54 4.34
N GLY A 138 -1.25 -14.65 5.28
CA GLY A 138 -0.31 -14.91 6.37
C GLY A 138 1.15 -14.56 6.06
N ALA A 139 1.54 -14.37 4.79
CA ALA A 139 2.91 -14.03 4.43
C ALA A 139 3.30 -12.60 4.85
N GLU A 140 4.58 -12.40 5.14
CA GLU A 140 5.10 -11.10 5.55
C GLU A 140 5.07 -10.06 4.42
N PRO A 141 4.35 -8.94 4.53
CA PRO A 141 4.32 -7.92 3.49
C PRO A 141 5.60 -7.05 3.48
N LEU A 142 6.10 -6.75 2.27
CA LEU A 142 7.00 -5.61 2.07
C LEU A 142 6.19 -4.32 2.25
N LEU A 143 6.56 -3.49 3.22
CA LEU A 143 5.72 -2.37 3.69
C LEU A 143 6.53 -1.12 4.03
N SER A 144 6.25 -0.04 3.28
CA SER A 144 6.72 1.32 3.60
C SER A 144 5.59 2.16 4.19
N MET A 145 5.90 2.89 5.25
CA MET A 145 4.93 3.72 5.99
C MET A 145 5.48 5.13 6.20
N ARG A 146 4.62 6.06 6.60
CA ARG A 146 5.03 7.41 6.95
C ARG A 146 5.87 7.38 8.22
N LEU A 147 7.16 7.70 8.07
CA LEU A 147 8.05 7.90 9.20
C LEU A 147 7.58 9.09 10.06
N PRO A 148 7.71 8.99 11.39
CA PRO A 148 7.53 10.17 12.23
C PRO A 148 8.54 11.25 11.79
N PRO A 149 8.21 12.53 11.94
CA PRO A 149 9.19 13.60 11.74
C PRO A 149 10.42 13.30 12.59
N MET A 150 11.60 13.28 11.96
CA MET A 150 12.83 12.97 12.66
C MET A 150 13.10 14.06 13.69
N THR A 151 13.17 13.69 14.96
CA THR A 151 13.89 14.48 15.96
C THR A 151 15.39 14.27 15.72
N GLU A 152 16.21 15.30 15.94
CA GLU A 152 17.65 15.34 15.62
C GLU A 152 18.44 14.10 16.09
N MET A 153 18.02 13.47 17.20
CA MET A 153 18.66 12.26 17.75
C MET A 153 18.49 10.98 16.91
N THR A 154 17.53 10.90 15.99
CA THR A 154 17.16 9.62 15.34
C THR A 154 17.84 9.39 14.00
N VAL A 155 18.51 10.41 13.45
CA VAL A 155 19.12 10.37 12.10
C VAL A 155 20.33 9.44 12.03
N GLN A 156 21.16 9.43 13.08
CA GLN A 156 22.41 8.65 13.08
C GLN A 156 22.20 7.14 13.25
N GLN A 157 21.11 6.70 13.87
CA GLN A 157 20.89 5.27 14.13
C GLN A 157 20.26 4.52 12.94
N ARG A 158 19.64 5.22 11.98
CA ARG A 158 18.91 4.60 10.85
C ARG A 158 19.70 4.42 9.56
N LEU A 159 20.90 5.00 9.45
CA LEU A 159 21.75 4.83 8.26
C LEU A 159 22.56 3.52 8.26
N ILE A 160 22.43 2.68 9.29
CA ILE A 160 23.28 1.50 9.53
C ILE A 160 22.45 0.20 9.69
N SER A 161 21.13 0.23 9.49
CA SER A 161 20.24 -0.95 9.59
C SER A 161 19.46 -1.18 8.32
#